data_AF-A0A7X4LLX4-F1
#
_entry.id   AF-A0A7X4LLX4-F1
#
_cell.length_a   1.000
_cell.length_b   1.000
_cell.length_c   1.000
_cell.angle_alpha   90.00
_cell.angle_beta   90.00
_cell.angle_gamma   90.00
#
_symmetry.space_group_name_H-M   'P 1'
#
loop_
_entity.id
_entity.type
_entity.pdbx_description
1 polymer ?
#
loop_
_entity_poly.entity_id
_entity_poly.type
_entity_poly.pdbx_seq_one_letter_code
_entity_poly.pdbx_strand_id
1 'polypeptide(L)' 'MSSIESTRHRLDMQFERTQKNMDKLVTNLGNASLGDIYAFNAAMRQNATASWAVNQELQVKHNLAKAIINEIR' A
#
# COMPACT_ATOMS: atom_id res chain seq x y z
N MET A 1 -20.97 3.23 -0.72
CA MET A 1 -19.88 2.24 -0.50
C MET A 1 -19.00 1.98 -1.73
N SER A 2 -19.32 2.53 -2.92
CA SER A 2 -18.49 2.38 -4.13
C SER A 2 -17.10 3.03 -4.06
N SER A 3 -16.91 4.09 -3.26
CA SER A 3 -15.61 4.78 -3.18
C SER A 3 -14.55 4.01 -2.38
N ILE A 4 -14.97 3.15 -1.45
CA ILE A 4 -14.06 2.33 -0.64
C ILE A 4 -13.55 1.15 -1.47
N GLU A 5 -14.43 0.52 -2.25
CA GLU A 5 -14.02 -0.56 -3.15
C GLU A 5 -13.12 -0.06 -4.29
N SER A 6 -13.42 1.11 -4.86
CA SER A 6 -12.54 1.72 -5.86
C SER A 6 -11.19 2.14 -5.28
N THR A 7 -11.16 2.62 -4.04
CA THR A 7 -9.90 2.92 -3.33
C THR A 7 -9.11 1.64 -3.06
N ARG A 8 -9.76 0.57 -2.60
CA ARG A 8 -9.14 -0.74 -2.36
C ARG A 8 -8.58 -1.33 -3.65
N HIS A 9 -9.35 -1.31 -4.74
CA HIS A 9 -8.90 -1.78 -6.04
C HIS A 9 -7.69 -0.99 -6.57
N ARG A 10 -7.65 0.33 -6.34
CA ARG A 10 -6.48 1.15 -6.68
C ARG A 10 -5.27 0.83 -5.80
N LEU A 11 -5.47 0.57 -4.51
CA LEU A 11 -4.41 0.15 -3.59
C LEU A 11 -3.85 -1.22 -3.99
N ASP A 12 -4.72 -2.19 -4.30
CA ASP A 12 -4.33 -3.53 -4.74
C ASP A 12 -3.54 -3.46 -6.06
N MET A 13 -4.02 -2.70 -7.04
CA MET A 13 -3.29 -2.49 -8.30
C MET A 13 -1.92 -1.82 -8.11
N GLN A 14 -1.82 -0.85 -7.19
CA GLN A 14 -0.55 -0.18 -6.90
C GLN A 14 0.42 -1.09 -6.15
N PHE A 15 -0.08 -1.91 -5.22
CA PHE A 15 0.71 -2.91 -4.52
C PHE A 15 1.27 -3.94 -5.50
N GLU A 16 0.43 -4.48 -6.37
CA GLU A 16 0.83 -5.49 -7.36
C GLU A 16 1.85 -4.94 -8.36
N ARG A 17 1.69 -3.68 -8.80
CA ARG A 17 2.68 -2.98 -9.64
C ARG A 17 4.00 -2.76 -8.93
N THR A 18 3.96 -2.38 -7.66
CA THR A 18 5.16 -2.12 -6.86
C THR A 18 5.92 -3.42 -6.60
N GLN A 19 5.23 -4.52 -6.28
CA GLN A 19 5.82 -5.85 -6.17
C GLN A 19 6.49 -6.29 -7.48
N LYS A 20 5.78 -6.20 -8.62
CA LYS A 20 6.34 -6.57 -9.93
C LYS A 20 7.56 -5.73 -10.31
N ASN A 21 7.56 -4.44 -10.01
CA ASN A 21 8.71 -3.57 -10.23
C ASN A 21 9.89 -3.94 -9.32
N MET A 22 9.62 -4.27 -8.06
CA MET A 22 10.64 -4.69 -7.10
C MET A 22 11.26 -6.03 -7.53
N ASP A 23 10.47 -7.02 -7.92
CA ASP A 23 10.96 -8.30 -8.46
C ASP A 23 11.81 -8.08 -9.72
N LYS A 24 11.38 -7.21 -10.63
CA LYS A 24 12.13 -6.89 -11.85
C LYS A 24 13.46 -6.21 -11.56
N LEU A 25 13.52 -5.33 -10.56
CA LEU A 25 14.75 -4.69 -10.12
C LEU A 25 15.68 -5.74 -9.48
N VAL A 26 15.16 -6.57 -8.59
CA VAL A 26 15.92 -7.63 -7.89
C VAL A 26 16.51 -8.64 -8.88
N THR A 27 15.74 -9.04 -9.91
CA THR A 27 16.19 -9.98 -10.95
C THR A 27 17.32 -9.40 -11.83
N ASN A 28 17.46 -8.06 -11.90
CA ASN A 28 18.50 -7.38 -12.69
C ASN A 28 19.71 -6.90 -11.86
N LEU A 29 19.79 -7.21 -10.56
CA LEU A 29 20.86 -6.74 -9.66
C LEU A 29 22.25 -7.35 -9.92
N GLY A 30 22.42 -8.23 -10.91
CA GLY A 30 23.74 -8.78 -11.28
C GLY A 30 24.80 -7.73 -11.65
N ASN A 31 24.37 -6.49 -11.96
CA ASN A 31 25.18 -5.28 -12.13
C ASN A 31 24.42 -4.03 -11.64
N ALA A 32 23.93 -4.06 -10.39
CA ALA A 32 23.11 -3.00 -9.82
C ALA A 32 23.79 -1.61 -9.91
N SER A 33 23.19 -0.68 -10.66
CA SER A 33 23.66 0.70 -10.70
C SER A 33 23.21 1.46 -9.45
N LEU A 34 23.89 2.56 -9.11
CA LEU A 34 23.46 3.46 -8.04
C LEU A 34 22.00 3.96 -8.25
N GLY A 35 21.56 4.05 -9.50
CA GLY A 35 20.19 4.41 -9.89
C GLY A 35 19.16 3.34 -9.53
N ASP A 36 19.50 2.06 -9.65
CA ASP A 36 18.62 0.95 -9.29
C ASP A 36 18.42 0.87 -7.77
N ILE A 37 19.48 1.15 -7.01
CA ILE A 37 19.42 1.27 -5.55
C ILE A 37 18.54 2.45 -5.13
N TYR A 38 18.62 3.58 -5.83
CA TYR A 38 17.76 4.73 -5.57
C TYR A 38 16.30 4.43 -5.89
N ALA A 39 16.03 3.80 -7.05
CA ALA A 39 14.69 3.40 -7.45
C ALA A 39 14.08 2.39 -6.46
N PHE A 40 14.87 1.42 -6.00
CA PHE A 40 14.47 0.47 -4.96
C PHE A 40 14.12 1.18 -3.64
N ASN A 41 14.97 2.10 -3.17
CA ASN A 41 14.72 2.87 -1.95
C ASN A 41 13.45 3.73 -2.07
N ALA A 42 13.21 4.34 -3.23
CA ALA A 42 11.99 5.11 -3.49
C ALA A 42 10.75 4.21 -3.47
N ALA A 43 10.80 3.04 -4.10
CA ALA A 43 9.71 2.05 -4.09
C ALA A 43 9.44 1.52 -2.68
N MET A 44 10.48 1.24 -1.89
CA MET A 44 10.39 0.85 -0.49
C MET A 44 9.64 1.90 0.35
N ARG A 45 10.00 3.18 0.20
CA ARG A 45 9.32 4.28 0.90
C ARG A 45 7.86 4.39 0.51
N GLN A 46 7.56 4.31 -0.79
CA GLN A 46 6.17 4.33 -1.27
C GLN A 46 5.35 3.16 -0.71
N ASN A 47 5.93 1.95 -0.67
CA ASN A 47 5.28 0.79 -0.11
C ASN A 47 5.00 0.93 1.40
N ALA A 48 5.96 1.50 2.15
CA ALA A 48 5.78 1.79 3.58
C ALA A 48 4.63 2.79 3.80
N THR A 49 4.57 3.86 3.01
CA THR A 49 3.47 4.84 3.07
C THR A 49 2.12 4.22 2.71
N ALA A 50 2.07 3.38 1.67
CA ALA A 50 0.85 2.69 1.28
C ALA A 50 0.36 1.73 2.39
N SER A 51 1.29 0.97 2.98
CA SER A 51 1.00 0.07 4.11
C SER A 51 0.49 0.82 5.34
N TRP A 52 1.07 1.99 5.65
CA TRP A 52 0.57 2.85 6.71
C TRP A 52 -0.86 3.34 6.43
N ALA A 53 -1.14 3.80 5.20
CA ALA A 53 -2.47 4.27 4.81
C ALA A 53 -3.55 3.18 4.90
N VAL A 54 -3.24 1.94 4.47
CA VAL A 54 -4.14 0.78 4.61
C VAL A 54 -4.47 0.49 6.09
N ASN A 55 -3.45 0.53 6.96
CA ASN A 55 -3.67 0.34 8.39
C ASN A 55 -4.54 1.44 9.00
N GLN A 56 -4.37 2.69 8.58
CA GLN A 56 -5.23 3.79 9.01
C GLN A 56 -6.68 3.61 8.54
N GLU A 57 -6.91 3.16 7.29
CA GLU A 57 -8.25 2.86 6.80
C GLU A 57 -8.94 1.79 7.65
N LEU A 58 -8.22 0.72 8.01
CA LEU A 58 -8.74 -0.35 8.87
C LEU A 58 -9.12 0.17 10.25
N GLN A 59 -8.26 1.00 10.87
CA GLN A 59 -8.54 1.62 12.17
C GLN A 59 -9.78 2.52 12.12
N VAL A 60 -9.92 3.35 11.07
CA VAL A 60 -11.10 4.21 10.90
C VAL A 60 -12.37 3.37 10.75
N LYS A 61 -12.35 2.32 9.93
CA LYS A 61 -13.51 1.42 9.77
C LYS A 61 -13.90 0.75 11.09
N HIS A 62 -12.92 0.25 11.84
CA HIS A 62 -13.17 -0.38 13.13
C HIS A 62 -13.77 0.62 14.13
N ASN A 63 -13.19 1.81 14.24
CA ASN A 63 -13.66 2.84 15.16
C ASN A 63 -15.07 3.34 14.79
N LEU A 64 -15.34 3.52 13.50
CA LEU A 64 -16.67 3.91 13.02
C LEU A 64 -17.72 2.83 13.33
N ALA A 65 -17.40 1.56 13.06
CA ALA A 65 -18.30 0.45 13.37
C ALA A 65 -18.60 0.39 14.88
N LYS A 66 -17.57 0.57 15.72
CA LYS A 66 -17.73 0.61 17.18
C LYS A 66 -18.62 1.78 17.63
N ALA A 67 -18.45 2.98 17.04
CA ALA A 67 -19.26 4.13 17.37
C ALA A 67 -20.74 3.91 16.99
N ILE A 68 -21.02 3.36 15.82
CA ILE A 68 -22.40 3.02 15.40
C ILE A 68 -23.04 2.02 16.35
N ILE A 69 -22.32 0.95 16.73
CA ILE A 69 -22.83 -0.07 17.66
C ILE A 69 -23.12 0.54 19.03
N ASN A 70 -22.25 1.44 19.51
CA ASN A 70 -22.43 2.09 20.80
C ASN A 70 -23.63 3.05 20.82
N GLU A 71 -23.95 3.71 19.71
CA GLU A 71 -25.08 4.66 19.64
C GLU A 71 -26.44 3.95 19.54
N ILE A 72 -26.48 2.73 18.99
CA ILE A 72 -27.73 1.94 18.86
C ILE A 72 -28.04 1.16 20.15
N ARG A 73 -27.15 1.19 21.15
CA ARG A 73 -27.26 0.41 22.39
C ARG A 73 -27.61 1.31 23.57
#